data_AF-A0A937XNT7-F1
#
_entry.id   AF-A0A937XNT7-F1
#
_cell.length_a   1.000
_cell.length_b   1.000
_cell.length_c   1.000
_cell.angle_alpha   90.00
_cell.angle_beta   90.00
_cell.angle_gamma   90.00
#
_symmetry.space_group_name_H-M   'P 1'
#
loop_
_entity.id
_entity.type
_entity.pdbx_description
1 polymer ?
#
loop_
_entity_poly.entity_id
_entity_poly.type
_entity_poly.pdbx_seq_one_letter_code
_entity_poly.pdbx_strand_id
1 'polypeptide(L)'
;MALGRQAQYACGDNVTAVPAGPGEAVIESADRRSSLFFRSAAHRTKLIAANATQVAVVVASEPSFSDELVARVLAAAEHGGLRAFILLNKADLSSQSAAA
;
A
#
# COMPACT_ATOMS: atom_id res chain seq x y z
N MET A 1 2.78 30.27 -3.67
CA MET A 1 2.37 29.15 -4.55
C MET A 1 1.59 28.16 -3.72
N ALA A 2 0.27 28.08 -3.92
CA ALA A 2 -0.60 27.19 -3.15
C ALA A 2 -0.47 25.76 -3.72
N LEU A 3 0.28 24.89 -3.03
CA LEU A 3 0.27 23.46 -3.34
C LEU A 3 -1.14 22.93 -3.03
N GLY A 4 -1.79 22.39 -4.07
CA GLY A 4 -3.09 21.72 -3.95
C GLY A 4 -3.05 20.71 -2.80
N ARG A 5 -4.12 20.70 -2.00
CA ARG A 5 -4.32 19.92 -0.77
C ARG A 5 -3.74 18.50 -0.87
N GLN A 6 -2.44 18.35 -0.58
CA GLN A 6 -1.77 17.06 -0.50
C GLN A 6 -2.44 16.29 0.64
N ALA A 7 -2.64 14.97 0.47
CA ALA A 7 -3.08 14.13 1.56
C ALA A 7 -2.07 14.29 2.71
N GLN A 8 -2.48 15.00 3.76
CA GLN A 8 -1.57 15.48 4.82
C GLN A 8 -0.91 14.30 5.52
N TYR A 9 -1.66 13.21 5.70
CA TYR A 9 -1.22 12.00 6.39
C TYR A 9 -1.60 10.74 5.60
N ALA A 10 -0.82 9.68 5.80
CA ALA A 10 -1.07 8.34 5.29
C ALA A 10 -0.85 7.29 6.38
N CYS A 11 -1.39 6.09 6.18
CA CYS A 11 -1.11 4.98 7.08
C CYS A 11 0.40 4.70 7.13
N GLY A 12 0.94 4.54 8.34
CA GLY A 12 2.37 4.35 8.57
C GLY A 12 3.17 5.63 8.83
N ASP A 13 2.56 6.82 8.75
CA ASP A 13 3.20 8.04 9.23
C ASP A 13 3.50 7.96 10.73
N ASN A 14 4.71 8.32 11.13
CA ASN A 14 5.05 8.59 12.52
C ASN A 14 4.61 10.00 12.84
N VAL A 15 3.70 10.15 13.80
CA VAL A 15 3.05 11.41 14.12
C VAL A 15 3.16 11.74 15.59
N THR A 16 3.27 13.03 15.90
CA THR A 16 3.04 13.55 17.24
C THR A 16 1.58 13.93 17.35
N ALA A 17 0.86 13.34 18.31
CA ALA A 17 -0.53 13.63 18.59
C ALA A 17 -0.70 14.12 20.02
N VAL A 18 -1.56 15.13 20.20
CA VAL A 18 -1.87 15.72 21.50
C VAL A 18 -3.32 15.41 21.90
N PRO A 19 -3.61 15.10 23.18
CA PRO A 19 -4.98 14.84 23.63
C PRO A 19 -5.89 16.03 23.35
N ALA A 20 -7.10 15.75 22.84
CA ALA A 20 -8.11 16.76 22.52
C ALA A 20 -9.46 16.51 23.21
N GLY A 21 -9.59 15.40 23.95
CA GLY A 21 -10.79 15.01 24.67
C GLY A 21 -10.73 13.54 25.10
N PRO A 22 -11.77 13.02 25.79
CA PRO A 22 -11.83 11.62 26.15
C PRO A 22 -11.80 10.72 24.91
N GLY A 23 -10.71 9.98 24.72
CA GLY A 23 -10.52 9.09 23.57
C GLY A 23 -10.16 9.78 22.25
N GLU A 24 -9.89 11.08 22.28
CA GLU A 24 -9.60 11.88 21.08
C GLU A 24 -8.21 12.53 21.17
N ALA A 25 -7.56 12.64 20.01
CA ALA A 25 -6.29 13.33 19.85
C ALA A 25 -6.22 14.04 18.50
N VAL A 26 -5.44 15.11 18.43
CA VAL A 26 -5.16 15.86 17.21
C VAL A 26 -3.72 15.63 16.80
N ILE A 27 -3.49 15.35 15.51
CA ILE A 27 -2.13 15.26 14.95
C ILE A 27 -1.56 16.67 14.82
N GLU A 28 -0.48 16.94 15.55
CA GLU A 28 0.21 18.23 15.54
C GLU A 28 1.29 18.27 14.46
N SER A 29 2.01 17.16 14.27
CA SER A 29 3.08 17.04 13.28
C SER A 29 3.31 15.60 12.84
N ALA A 30 4.03 15.43 11.73
CA ALA A 30 4.51 14.14 11.25
C ALA A 30 6.01 14.20 10.95
N ASP A 31 6.70 13.10 11.23
CA ASP A 31 8.12 12.95 10.94
C ASP A 31 8.39 12.83 9.44
N ARG A 32 9.66 13.00 9.06
CA ARG A 32 10.10 12.76 7.69
C ARG A 32 9.88 11.29 7.32
N ARG A 33 9.19 11.08 6.20
CA ARG A 33 8.91 9.75 5.66
C ARG A 33 10.16 9.10 5.05
N SER A 34 10.37 7.81 5.31
CA SER A 34 11.44 6.99 4.72
C SER A 34 11.04 6.41 3.36
N SER A 35 9.75 6.21 3.12
CA SER A 35 9.21 5.72 1.86
C SER A 35 7.78 6.21 1.63
N LEU A 36 7.33 6.13 0.38
CA LEU A 36 5.98 6.49 -0.05
C LEU A 36 5.45 5.43 -1.02
N PHE A 37 4.24 4.96 -0.80
CA PHE A 37 3.57 4.03 -1.70
C PHE A 37 2.30 4.64 -2.28
N PHE A 38 2.26 4.75 -3.61
CA PHE A 38 1.16 5.37 -4.33
C PHE A 38 0.39 4.35 -5.14
N ARG A 39 -0.93 4.55 -5.20
CA ARG A 39 -1.81 3.85 -6.14
C ARG A 39 -2.17 4.78 -7.29
N SER A 40 -2.01 4.32 -8.52
CA SER A 40 -2.53 4.99 -9.71
C SER A 40 -4.03 4.74 -9.85
N ALA A 41 -4.82 5.82 -9.92
CA ALA A 41 -6.24 5.83 -10.27
C ALA A 41 -6.44 6.65 -11.54
N ALA A 42 -7.56 6.44 -12.25
CA ALA A 42 -7.84 6.91 -13.63
C ALA A 42 -7.41 8.36 -13.95
N HIS A 43 -7.42 9.27 -12.97
CA HIS A 43 -7.00 10.66 -13.17
C HIS A 43 -6.04 11.21 -12.11
N ARG A 44 -5.66 10.42 -11.10
CA ARG A 44 -4.86 10.88 -9.95
C ARG A 44 -4.07 9.75 -9.31
N THR A 45 -2.89 10.07 -8.79
CA THR A 45 -2.17 9.23 -7.84
C THR A 45 -2.68 9.50 -6.42
N LYS A 46 -2.96 8.44 -5.66
CA LYS A 46 -3.33 8.52 -4.25
C LYS A 46 -2.23 7.90 -3.40
N LEU A 47 -1.70 8.65 -2.44
CA LEU A 47 -0.83 8.12 -1.41
C LEU A 47 -1.65 7.17 -0.54
N ILE A 48 -1.18 5.93 -0.37
CA ILE A 48 -1.89 4.89 0.40
C ILE A 48 -1.10 4.39 1.61
N ALA A 49 0.24 4.50 1.59
CA ALA A 49 1.08 4.19 2.74
C ALA A 49 2.36 5.02 2.75
N ALA A 50 2.89 5.28 3.94
CA ALA A 50 4.20 5.85 4.20
C ALA A 50 5.03 4.89 5.08
N ASN A 51 6.35 5.00 5.01
CA ASN A 51 7.30 4.24 5.85
C ASN A 51 7.22 2.71 5.73
N ALA A 52 6.55 2.19 4.71
CA ALA A 52 6.59 0.77 4.38
C ALA A 52 8.00 0.39 3.92
N THR A 53 8.41 -0.85 4.15
CA THR A 53 9.71 -1.37 3.67
C THR A 53 9.55 -2.51 2.67
N GLN A 54 8.33 -3.04 2.53
CA GLN A 54 8.02 -4.20 1.72
C GLN A 54 6.56 -4.19 1.26
N VAL A 55 6.31 -4.69 0.05
CA VAL A 55 4.99 -4.88 -0.56
C VAL A 55 4.80 -6.37 -0.87
N ALA A 56 3.71 -6.95 -0.37
CA ALA A 56 3.28 -8.30 -0.70
C ALA A 56 2.14 -8.23 -1.72
N VAL A 57 2.36 -8.74 -2.93
CA VAL A 57 1.32 -8.85 -3.96
C VAL A 57 0.63 -10.19 -3.81
N VAL A 58 -0.52 -10.21 -3.15
CA VAL A 58 -1.26 -11.44 -2.87
C VAL A 58 -2.14 -11.80 -4.07
N VAL A 59 -1.90 -12.96 -4.66
CA VAL A 59 -2.66 -13.52 -5.79
C VAL A 59 -3.28 -14.86 -5.39
N ALA A 60 -4.27 -15.36 -6.14
CA ALA A 60 -4.83 -16.70 -5.94
C ALA A 60 -5.20 -17.30 -7.29
N SER A 61 -5.20 -18.63 -7.42
CA SER A 61 -5.67 -19.31 -8.63
C SER A 61 -7.17 -19.09 -8.90
N GLU A 62 -7.96 -18.96 -7.83
CA GLU A 62 -9.40 -18.74 -7.92
C GLU A 62 -9.89 -17.68 -6.90
N PRO A 63 -10.57 -16.60 -7.35
CA PRO A 63 -10.73 -16.20 -8.75
C PRO A 63 -9.36 -15.88 -9.38
N SER A 64 -9.26 -15.96 -10.71
CA SER A 64 -8.02 -15.64 -11.41
C SER A 64 -7.56 -14.21 -11.12
N PHE A 65 -6.24 -14.04 -10.99
CA PHE A 65 -5.64 -12.72 -10.80
C PHE A 65 -5.32 -12.06 -12.15
N SER A 66 -5.10 -10.74 -12.11
CA SER A 66 -4.71 -9.96 -13.28
C SER A 66 -3.19 -9.75 -13.29
N ASP A 67 -2.52 -10.25 -14.32
CA ASP A 67 -1.08 -10.05 -14.52
C ASP A 67 -0.73 -8.56 -14.65
N GLU A 68 -1.59 -7.78 -15.32
CA GLU A 68 -1.43 -6.34 -15.44
C GLU A 68 -1.45 -5.65 -14.08
N LEU A 69 -2.37 -6.04 -13.20
CA LEU A 69 -2.44 -5.48 -11.85
C LEU A 69 -1.18 -5.83 -11.05
N VAL A 70 -0.71 -7.08 -11.12
CA VAL A 70 0.53 -7.52 -10.47
C VAL A 70 1.71 -6.68 -10.96
N ALA A 71 1.89 -6.55 -12.28
CA ALA A 71 2.96 -5.77 -12.88
C ALA A 71 2.93 -4.30 -12.44
N ARG A 72 1.74 -3.68 -12.40
CA ARG A 72 1.57 -2.29 -11.94
C ARG A 72 1.92 -2.10 -10.48
N VAL A 73 1.57 -3.06 -9.61
CA VAL A 73 1.91 -2.99 -8.18
C VAL A 73 3.41 -3.14 -7.98
N LEU A 74 4.05 -4.08 -8.68
CA LEU A 74 5.51 -4.25 -8.64
C LEU A 74 6.24 -3.00 -9.12
N ALA A 75 5.80 -2.41 -10.25
CA ALA A 75 6.37 -1.15 -10.75
C ALA A 75 6.22 0.01 -9.75
N ALA A 76 5.07 0.10 -9.07
CA ALA A 76 4.85 1.11 -8.03
C ALA A 76 5.73 0.87 -6.80
N ALA A 77 5.98 -0.39 -6.43
CA ALA A 77 6.83 -0.74 -5.30
C ALA A 77 8.29 -0.38 -5.59
N GLU A 78 8.80 -0.74 -6.76
CA GLU A 78 10.14 -0.38 -7.23
C GLU A 78 10.31 1.14 -7.30
N HIS A 79 9.34 1.87 -7.85
CA HIS A 79 9.37 3.34 -7.86
C HIS A 79 9.43 3.95 -6.45
N GLY A 80 8.76 3.32 -5.48
CA GLY A 80 8.79 3.72 -4.07
C GLY A 80 10.03 3.24 -3.31
N GLY A 81 10.96 2.53 -3.94
CA GLY A 81 12.13 1.93 -3.29
C GLY A 81 11.78 0.83 -2.29
N LEU A 82 10.63 0.17 -2.48
CA LEU A 82 10.11 -0.87 -1.60
C LEU A 82 10.47 -2.25 -2.13
N ARG A 83 10.89 -3.15 -1.24
CA ARG A 83 11.06 -4.56 -1.61
C ARG A 83 9.71 -5.16 -1.98
N ALA A 84 9.61 -5.92 -3.06
CA ALA A 84 8.35 -6.54 -3.46
C ALA A 84 8.47 -8.06 -3.60
N PHE A 85 7.38 -8.78 -3.30
CA PHE A 85 7.27 -10.22 -3.55
C PHE A 85 5.82 -10.60 -3.87
N ILE A 86 5.65 -11.68 -4.64
CA ILE A 86 4.34 -12.24 -4.96
C ILE A 86 4.05 -13.36 -3.96
N LEU A 87 2.85 -13.35 -3.37
CA LEU A 87 2.36 -14.38 -2.47
C LEU A 87 1.18 -15.09 -3.11
N LEU A 88 1.34 -16.38 -3.41
CA LEU A 88 0.23 -17.23 -3.88
C LEU A 88 -0.61 -17.70 -2.68
N ASN A 89 -1.78 -17.11 -2.54
CA ASN A 89 -2.83 -17.51 -1.62
C ASN A 89 -3.69 -18.64 -2.20
N LYS A 90 -4.41 -19.35 -1.32
CA LYS A 90 -5.25 -20.51 -1.66
C LYS A 90 -4.50 -21.64 -2.38
N ALA A 91 -3.24 -21.84 -2.02
CA ALA A 91 -2.40 -22.89 -2.61
C ALA A 91 -3.00 -24.30 -2.41
N ASP A 92 -3.83 -24.48 -1.39
CA ASP A 92 -4.59 -25.71 -1.14
C ASP A 92 -5.51 -26.09 -2.30
N LEU A 93 -6.08 -25.13 -3.04
CA LEU A 93 -6.97 -25.41 -4.18
C LEU A 93 -6.22 -25.96 -5.40
N SER A 94 -4.92 -25.63 -5.55
CA SER A 94 -4.11 -26.14 -6.66
C SER A 94 -3.84 -27.64 -6.57
N SER A 95 -3.89 -28.20 -5.36
CA SER A 95 -3.75 -29.64 -5.14
C SER A 95 -4.93 -30.45 -5.69
N GLN A 96 -6.09 -29.83 -5.88
CA GLN A 96 -7.30 -30.47 -6.43
C GLN A 96 -7.32 -30.50 -7.96
N SER A 97 -6.60 -29.58 -8.63
CA SER A 97 -6.51 -29.50 -10.09
C SER A 97 -5.54 -30.51 -10.72
N ALA A 98 -4.60 -31.07 -9.95
CA ALA A 98 -3.60 -32.03 -10.44
C ALA A 98 -4.09 -33.49 -10.42
N ALA A 99 -5.33 -33.74 -10.00
CA ALA A 99 -5.90 -35.09 -9.85
C ALA A 99 -6.90 -35.46 -10.96
N ALA A 100 -6.82 -34.83 -12.15
CA ALA A 100 -7.66 -35.12 -13.31
C ALA A 100 -6.85 -35.70 -14.48
#